data_AF-J9DWZ9-F1
#
_entry.id   AF-J9DWZ9-F1
#
_cell.length_a   1.000
_cell.length_b   1.000
_cell.length_c   1.000
_cell.angle_alpha   90.00
_cell.angle_beta   90.00
_cell.angle_gamma   90.00
#
_symmetry.space_group_name_H-M   'P 1'
#
loop_
_entity.id
_entity.type
_entity.pdbx_description
1 polymer ?
#
loop_
_entity_poly.entity_id
_entity_poly.type
_entity_poly.pdbx_seq_one_letter_code
_entity_poly.pdbx_strand_id
1 'polypeptide(L)'
;MLNFLIPPLYFTIAIFSIGVFVFNVSSTTPVLGKLIRTSCGIDEVCLSDSIPEVAETYPNKQLEIIIRTTEPPKAIISADAAIVTLEGHATFFVEGTTEEIGLIPFSTTIQCNVISLPSRIAGLIKIRKLQFHEHIDFFGLTLQSLDSFKEAAKGAMMKMVNEIFREGISLNESATSRLSNTSISLVDRGILLQTKFNIERSFYQQMPISV
;
A
#
# COMPACT_ATOMS: atom_id res chain seq x y z
N MET A 1 -24.94 16.44 12.67
CA MET A 1 -24.20 15.44 11.87
C MET A 1 -23.31 16.22 10.92
N LEU A 2 -22.01 15.94 10.91
CA LEU A 2 -21.05 16.59 10.04
C LEU A 2 -20.78 15.68 8.84
N ASN A 3 -20.78 16.27 7.64
CA ASN A 3 -20.46 15.59 6.39
C ASN A 3 -19.28 16.32 5.74
N PHE A 4 -18.20 15.60 5.48
CA PHE A 4 -17.03 16.11 4.79
C PHE A 4 -16.88 15.38 3.47
N LEU A 5 -16.92 16.12 2.36
CA LEU A 5 -16.58 15.58 1.05
C LEU A 5 -15.11 15.88 0.78
N ILE A 6 -14.30 14.83 0.67
CA ILE A 6 -12.87 14.92 0.44
C ILE A 6 -12.61 14.65 -1.05
N PRO A 7 -12.15 15.65 -1.83
CA PRO A 7 -11.82 15.44 -3.23
C PRO A 7 -10.58 14.54 -3.41
N PRO A 8 -10.49 13.76 -4.50
CA PRO A 8 -9.37 12.85 -4.77
C PRO A 8 -8.01 13.55 -4.77
N LEU A 9 -7.94 14.77 -5.31
CA LEU A 9 -6.70 15.55 -5.38
C LEU A 9 -6.17 15.89 -3.98
N TYR A 10 -7.06 16.27 -3.06
CA TYR A 10 -6.66 16.57 -1.68
C TYR A 10 -6.14 15.31 -0.98
N PHE A 11 -6.87 14.19 -1.12
CA PHE A 11 -6.49 12.91 -0.51
C PHE A 11 -5.15 12.40 -1.02
N THR A 12 -4.94 12.41 -2.34
CA THR A 12 -3.70 11.91 -2.97
C THR A 12 -2.49 12.77 -2.63
N ILE A 13 -2.61 14.10 -2.67
CA ILE A 13 -1.53 15.02 -2.27
C ILE A 13 -1.21 14.88 -0.79
N ALA A 14 -2.24 14.85 0.08
CA ALA A 14 -2.03 14.73 1.52
C ALA A 14 -1.28 13.44 1.85
N ILE A 15 -1.70 12.29 1.31
CA ILE A 15 -1.06 10.99 1.56
C ILE A 15 0.35 10.93 0.99
N PHE A 16 0.58 11.51 -0.20
CA PHE A 16 1.91 11.60 -0.78
C PHE A 16 2.86 12.44 0.07
N SER A 17 2.40 13.59 0.56
CA SER A 17 3.22 14.51 1.37
C SER A 17 3.67 13.94 2.73
N ILE A 18 2.90 13.01 3.30
CA ILE A 18 3.23 12.35 4.56
C ILE A 18 4.02 11.03 4.37
N GLY A 19 4.47 10.73 3.13
CA GLY A 19 5.34 9.59 2.85
C GLY A 19 4.68 8.22 2.94
N VAL A 20 3.35 8.13 2.93
CA VAL A 20 2.61 6.86 3.06
C VAL A 20 2.81 5.93 1.85
N PHE A 21 3.34 6.44 0.74
CA PHE A 21 3.66 5.63 -0.45
C PHE A 21 5.12 5.13 -0.48
N VAL A 22 5.78 5.07 0.68
CA VAL A 22 7.03 4.34 0.86
C VAL A 22 6.72 3.00 1.52
N PHE A 23 6.94 1.91 0.81
CA PHE A 23 6.73 0.55 1.32
C PHE A 23 8.06 -0.17 1.41
N ASN A 24 8.33 -0.74 2.58
CA ASN A 24 9.48 -1.62 2.76
C ASN A 24 9.04 -3.08 2.75
N VAL A 25 9.65 -3.87 1.87
CA VAL A 25 9.46 -5.32 1.78
C VAL A 25 10.75 -5.98 2.22
N SER A 26 10.70 -6.70 3.34
CA SER A 26 11.86 -7.36 3.94
C SER A 26 11.53 -8.81 4.30
N SER A 27 12.45 -9.51 4.98
CA SER A 27 12.22 -10.89 5.46
C SER A 27 10.94 -11.04 6.29
N THR A 28 10.55 -9.97 6.98
CA THR A 28 9.41 -9.94 7.90
C THR A 28 8.08 -9.67 7.20
N THR A 29 8.09 -9.26 5.94
CA THR A 29 6.86 -8.93 5.20
C THR A 29 6.12 -10.22 4.85
N PRO A 30 4.87 -10.41 5.32
CA PRO A 30 4.10 -11.61 5.03
C PRO A 30 3.96 -11.87 3.53
N VAL A 31 4.10 -13.14 3.12
CA VAL A 31 4.08 -13.60 1.72
C VAL A 31 5.26 -13.08 0.88
N LEU A 32 5.45 -11.77 0.79
CA LEU A 32 6.47 -11.15 -0.07
C LEU A 32 7.91 -11.37 0.41
N GLY A 33 8.16 -11.48 1.72
CA GLY A 33 9.51 -11.65 2.25
C GLY A 33 10.19 -12.94 1.78
N LYS A 34 9.40 -14.01 1.59
CA LYS A 34 9.89 -15.27 1.02
C LYS A 34 10.22 -15.16 -0.46
N LEU A 35 9.41 -14.40 -1.21
CA LEU A 35 9.56 -14.23 -2.66
C LEU A 35 10.87 -13.54 -3.03
N ILE A 36 11.44 -12.73 -2.13
CA ILE A 36 12.63 -11.92 -2.41
C ILE A 36 13.92 -12.53 -1.84
N ARG A 37 13.89 -13.81 -1.45
CA ARG A 37 15.11 -14.57 -1.12
C ARG A 37 15.86 -14.93 -2.38
N THR A 38 17.19 -14.91 -2.32
CA THR A 38 18.05 -15.29 -3.45
C THR A 38 18.26 -16.80 -3.57
N SER A 39 17.77 -17.58 -2.62
CA SER A 39 17.89 -19.04 -2.63
C SER A 39 16.66 -19.66 -1.98
N CYS A 40 16.12 -20.71 -2.59
CA CYS A 40 14.86 -21.33 -2.18
C CYS A 40 15.15 -22.57 -1.32
N GLY A 41 14.31 -22.82 -0.31
CA GLY A 41 14.22 -24.12 0.35
C GLY A 41 13.48 -25.14 -0.52
N ILE A 42 13.37 -26.37 -0.02
CA ILE A 42 12.54 -27.41 -0.65
C ILE A 42 11.08 -26.94 -0.60
N ASP A 43 10.40 -26.97 -1.75
CA ASP A 43 9.00 -26.54 -1.93
C ASP A 43 8.70 -25.06 -1.61
N GLU A 44 9.71 -24.17 -1.60
CA GLU A 44 9.52 -22.73 -1.51
C GLU A 44 9.69 -22.05 -2.87
N VAL A 45 8.95 -20.95 -3.12
CA VAL A 45 9.15 -20.08 -4.27
C VAL A 45 9.92 -18.85 -3.84
N CYS A 46 11.02 -18.54 -4.53
CA CYS A 46 11.85 -17.37 -4.25
C CYS A 46 12.34 -16.68 -5.53
N LEU A 47 13.20 -15.67 -5.37
CA LEU A 47 13.60 -14.79 -6.47
C LEU A 47 14.40 -15.55 -7.53
N SER A 48 15.22 -16.52 -7.11
CA SER A 48 16.08 -17.30 -8.01
C SER A 48 15.30 -18.22 -8.96
N ASP A 49 14.05 -18.58 -8.64
CA ASP A 49 13.20 -19.35 -9.56
C ASP A 49 12.82 -18.55 -10.80
N SER A 50 12.77 -17.22 -10.66
CA SER A 50 12.48 -16.30 -11.77
C SER A 50 13.73 -15.63 -12.32
N ILE A 51 14.75 -15.44 -11.48
CA ILE A 51 15.95 -14.66 -11.78
C ILE A 51 17.20 -15.40 -11.25
N PRO A 52 17.72 -16.38 -12.00
CA PRO A 52 18.84 -17.20 -11.56
C PRO A 52 20.11 -16.42 -11.21
N GLU A 53 20.39 -15.32 -11.93
CA GLU A 53 21.58 -14.48 -11.79
C GLU A 53 21.74 -13.90 -10.38
N VAL A 54 20.62 -13.72 -9.67
CA VAL A 54 20.59 -13.25 -8.29
C VAL A 54 21.20 -14.28 -7.34
N ALA A 55 20.96 -15.57 -7.56
CA ALA A 55 21.53 -16.65 -6.75
C ALA A 55 23.02 -16.85 -7.01
N GLU A 56 23.46 -16.63 -8.26
CA GLU A 56 24.86 -16.73 -8.63
C GLU A 56 25.71 -15.63 -8.00
N THR A 57 25.18 -14.40 -7.99
CA THR A 57 25.90 -13.23 -7.49
C THR A 57 25.78 -13.07 -5.97
N TYR A 58 24.59 -13.33 -5.41
CA TYR A 58 24.26 -13.16 -3.99
C TYR A 58 23.71 -14.45 -3.39
N PRO A 59 24.47 -15.55 -3.32
CA PRO A 59 23.97 -16.83 -2.83
C PRO A 59 23.55 -16.77 -1.35
N ASN A 60 22.42 -17.40 -1.02
CA ASN A 60 21.88 -17.52 0.34
C ASN A 60 21.69 -16.18 1.06
N LYS A 61 21.23 -15.17 0.32
CA LYS A 61 20.94 -13.83 0.83
C LYS A 61 19.44 -13.59 0.88
N GLN A 62 19.09 -12.68 1.77
CA GLN A 62 17.77 -12.11 1.87
C GLN A 62 17.85 -10.69 1.35
N LEU A 63 16.94 -10.36 0.43
CA LEU A 63 16.87 -9.00 -0.09
C LEU A 63 15.86 -8.18 0.69
N GLU A 64 16.01 -6.87 0.56
CA GLU A 64 15.06 -5.86 0.96
C GLU A 64 14.67 -5.04 -0.27
N ILE A 65 13.39 -4.72 -0.43
CA ILE A 65 12.89 -3.86 -1.50
C ILE A 65 12.27 -2.63 -0.88
N ILE A 66 12.74 -1.46 -1.28
CA ILE A 66 12.10 -0.20 -0.94
C ILE A 66 11.36 0.32 -2.16
N ILE A 67 10.04 0.33 -2.07
CA ILE A 67 9.14 0.82 -3.11
C ILE A 67 8.81 2.28 -2.78
N ARG A 68 9.03 3.18 -3.73
CA ARG A 68 8.73 4.62 -3.57
C ARG A 68 8.04 5.16 -4.81
N THR A 69 6.96 5.91 -4.61
CA THR A 69 6.33 6.68 -5.69
C THR A 69 7.18 7.89 -6.06
N THR A 70 7.29 8.18 -7.36
CA THR A 70 8.05 9.33 -7.90
C THR A 70 7.19 10.57 -8.07
N GLU A 71 5.87 10.40 -8.22
CA GLU A 71 4.88 11.47 -8.29
C GLU A 71 3.66 11.17 -7.40
N PRO A 72 2.86 12.19 -7.01
CA PRO A 72 1.60 11.95 -6.34
C PRO A 72 0.70 11.02 -7.17
N PRO A 73 0.11 9.97 -6.58
CA PRO A 73 -0.75 9.09 -7.32
C PRO A 73 -2.00 9.78 -7.83
N LYS A 74 -2.55 9.26 -8.90
CA LYS A 74 -3.82 9.73 -9.48
C LYS A 74 -4.93 8.79 -9.03
N ALA A 75 -6.03 9.35 -8.53
CA ALA A 75 -7.18 8.58 -8.08
C ALA A 75 -8.46 9.04 -8.79
N ILE A 76 -9.20 8.09 -9.34
CA ILE A 76 -10.56 8.27 -9.85
C ILE A 76 -11.49 7.51 -8.90
N ILE A 77 -12.45 8.20 -8.31
CA ILE A 77 -13.35 7.64 -7.30
C ILE A 77 -14.78 7.64 -7.85
N SER A 78 -15.41 6.46 -7.85
CA SER A 78 -16.83 6.24 -8.08
C SER A 78 -17.49 5.75 -6.79
N ALA A 79 -18.81 5.57 -6.79
CA ALA A 79 -19.56 5.16 -5.61
C ALA A 79 -19.15 3.78 -5.04
N ASP A 80 -18.56 2.91 -5.87
CA ASP A 80 -18.25 1.51 -5.56
C ASP A 80 -16.75 1.18 -5.58
N ALA A 81 -15.95 2.02 -6.23
CA ALA A 81 -14.54 1.74 -6.45
C ALA A 81 -13.68 3.01 -6.49
N ALA A 82 -12.43 2.85 -6.11
CA ALA A 82 -11.37 3.80 -6.40
C ALA A 82 -10.38 3.14 -7.36
N ILE A 83 -10.08 3.80 -8.46
CA ILE A 83 -8.99 3.42 -9.38
C ILE A 83 -7.82 4.33 -9.08
N VAL A 84 -6.71 3.75 -8.66
CA VAL A 84 -5.47 4.45 -8.29
C VAL A 84 -4.38 4.08 -9.28
N THR A 85 -3.73 5.08 -9.86
CA THR A 85 -2.54 4.92 -10.69
C THR A 85 -1.33 5.45 -9.95
N LEU A 86 -0.27 4.65 -9.91
CA LEU A 86 0.99 4.95 -9.24
C LEU A 86 2.13 4.79 -10.24
N GLU A 87 3.08 5.71 -10.19
CA GLU A 87 4.40 5.62 -10.82
C GLU A 87 5.46 5.66 -9.72
N GLY A 88 6.49 4.83 -9.83
CA GLY A 88 7.48 4.70 -8.78
C GLY A 88 8.67 3.85 -9.17
N HIS A 89 9.60 3.71 -8.24
CA HIS A 89 10.75 2.82 -8.35
C HIS A 89 10.72 1.78 -7.21
N ALA A 90 11.17 0.58 -7.52
CA ALA A 90 11.50 -0.45 -6.54
C ALA A 90 13.02 -0.60 -6.51
N THR A 91 13.64 -0.23 -5.40
CA THR A 91 15.09 -0.37 -5.21
C THR A 91 15.38 -1.57 -4.33
N PHE A 92 16.30 -2.42 -4.76
CA PHE A 92 16.68 -3.68 -4.13
C PHE A 92 17.99 -3.52 -3.39
N PHE A 93 18.03 -4.06 -2.18
CA PHE A 93 19.21 -4.05 -1.31
C PHE A 93 19.46 -5.45 -0.75
N VAL A 94 20.69 -5.73 -0.33
CA VAL A 94 20.95 -6.86 0.58
C VAL A 94 20.45 -6.45 1.97
N GLU A 95 19.51 -7.21 2.54
CA GLU A 95 18.87 -6.86 3.82
C GLU A 95 19.92 -6.68 4.93
N GLY A 96 19.78 -5.60 5.70
CA GLY A 96 20.72 -5.26 6.79
C GLY A 96 22.01 -4.57 6.33
N THR A 97 22.12 -4.22 5.05
CA THR A 97 23.26 -3.48 4.50
C THR A 97 22.79 -2.22 3.74
N THR A 98 23.73 -1.42 3.26
CA THR A 98 23.45 -0.31 2.32
C THR A 98 23.82 -0.66 0.88
N GLU A 99 24.07 -1.93 0.59
CA GLU A 99 24.45 -2.41 -0.74
C GLU A 99 23.23 -2.42 -1.65
N GLU A 100 23.17 -1.48 -2.59
CA GLU A 100 22.15 -1.42 -3.63
C GLU A 100 22.48 -2.43 -4.73
N ILE A 101 21.52 -3.31 -5.00
CA ILE A 101 21.60 -4.37 -6.00
C ILE A 101 21.00 -3.92 -7.31
N GLY A 102 20.00 -3.04 -7.24
CA GLY A 102 19.40 -2.50 -8.44
C GLY A 102 18.08 -1.78 -8.27
N LEU A 103 17.58 -1.24 -9.37
CA LEU A 103 16.40 -0.40 -9.44
C LEU A 103 15.51 -0.79 -10.61
N ILE A 104 14.22 -0.97 -10.32
CA ILE A 104 13.18 -1.25 -11.30
C ILE A 104 12.14 -0.12 -11.28
N PRO A 105 12.07 0.72 -12.33
CA PRO A 105 10.99 1.68 -12.48
C PRO A 105 9.69 0.96 -12.87
N PHE A 106 8.56 1.39 -12.32
CA PHE A 106 7.27 0.73 -12.59
C PHE A 106 6.09 1.71 -12.63
N SER A 107 5.04 1.28 -13.34
CA SER A 107 3.69 1.82 -13.26
C SER A 107 2.72 0.75 -12.79
N THR A 108 1.71 1.14 -12.01
CA THR A 108 0.64 0.22 -11.62
C THR A 108 -0.72 0.91 -11.59
N THR A 109 -1.75 0.18 -12.00
CA THR A 109 -3.15 0.58 -11.86
C THR A 109 -3.85 -0.39 -10.94
N ILE A 110 -4.34 0.14 -9.83
CA ILE A 110 -4.97 -0.59 -8.75
C ILE A 110 -6.44 -0.22 -8.72
N GLN A 111 -7.31 -1.21 -8.63
CA GLN A 111 -8.72 -1.01 -8.32
C GLN A 111 -8.96 -1.43 -6.89
N CYS A 112 -9.50 -0.53 -6.09
CA CYS A 112 -9.92 -0.75 -4.71
C CYS A 112 -11.44 -0.73 -4.66
N ASN A 113 -12.06 -1.87 -4.40
CA ASN A 113 -13.48 -1.96 -4.09
C ASN A 113 -13.65 -1.76 -2.59
N VAL A 114 -14.42 -0.75 -2.20
CA VAL A 114 -14.60 -0.37 -0.80
C VAL A 114 -15.98 -0.79 -0.35
N ILE A 115 -16.04 -1.47 0.79
CA ILE A 115 -17.28 -1.87 1.46
C ILE A 115 -17.34 -1.11 2.78
N SER A 116 -18.25 -0.14 2.83
CA SER A 116 -18.53 0.64 4.02
C SER A 116 -19.37 -0.17 5.00
N LEU A 117 -18.79 -0.49 6.16
CA LEU A 117 -19.49 -1.13 7.27
C LEU A 117 -19.58 -0.15 8.45
N PRO A 118 -20.50 -0.36 9.41
CA PRO A 118 -20.52 0.43 10.63
C PRO A 118 -19.16 0.36 11.36
N SER A 119 -18.53 1.51 11.58
CA SER A 119 -17.23 1.66 12.26
C SER A 119 -16.07 0.85 11.66
N ARG A 120 -16.22 0.32 10.44
CA ARG A 120 -15.19 -0.47 9.75
C ARG A 120 -15.22 -0.20 8.25
N ILE A 121 -14.05 -0.24 7.63
CA ILE A 121 -13.92 -0.25 6.18
C ILE A 121 -13.33 -1.60 5.78
N ALA A 122 -14.09 -2.38 5.02
CA ALA A 122 -13.57 -3.56 4.36
C ALA A 122 -13.37 -3.27 2.88
N GLY A 123 -12.66 -4.16 2.18
CA GLY A 123 -12.50 -3.99 0.75
C GLY A 123 -11.74 -5.13 0.10
N LEU A 124 -11.64 -5.00 -1.22
CA LEU A 124 -10.82 -5.87 -2.05
C LEU A 124 -10.01 -5.01 -3.00
N ILE A 125 -8.75 -5.38 -3.15
CA ILE A 125 -7.82 -4.77 -4.09
C ILE A 125 -7.53 -5.73 -5.23
N LYS A 126 -7.52 -5.17 -6.44
CA LYS A 126 -7.08 -5.84 -7.66
C LYS A 126 -6.06 -4.97 -8.36
N ILE A 127 -4.85 -5.48 -8.53
CA ILE A 127 -3.84 -4.87 -9.40
C ILE A 127 -4.23 -5.21 -10.84
N ARG A 128 -4.84 -4.24 -11.55
CA ARG A 128 -5.29 -4.39 -12.93
C ARG A 128 -4.11 -4.46 -13.90
N LYS A 129 -3.09 -3.65 -13.64
CA LYS A 129 -1.91 -3.50 -14.48
C LYS A 129 -0.70 -3.28 -13.59
N LEU A 130 0.39 -4.01 -13.84
CA LEU A 130 1.72 -3.74 -13.31
C LEU A 130 2.66 -3.81 -14.51
N GLN A 131 3.44 -2.75 -14.73
CA GLN A 131 4.44 -2.71 -15.80
C GLN A 131 5.75 -2.23 -15.22
N PHE A 132 6.83 -2.89 -15.61
CA PHE A 132 8.17 -2.38 -15.45
C PHE A 132 8.52 -1.55 -16.69
N HIS A 133 9.30 -0.50 -16.50
CA HIS A 133 9.74 0.39 -17.57
C HIS A 133 11.22 0.16 -17.88
N GLU A 134 11.67 0.60 -19.06
CA GLU A 134 13.08 0.53 -19.46
C GLU A 134 14.01 1.29 -18.50
N HIS A 135 15.33 1.13 -18.68
CA HIS A 135 16.37 1.60 -17.75
C HIS A 135 16.38 0.85 -16.41
N ILE A 136 16.14 -0.45 -16.48
CA ILE A 136 16.34 -1.35 -15.34
C ILE A 136 17.84 -1.49 -15.11
N ASP A 137 18.24 -1.21 -13.88
CA ASP A 137 19.56 -1.51 -13.38
C ASP A 137 19.42 -2.68 -12.41
N PHE A 138 19.24 -3.90 -12.91
CA PHE A 138 19.03 -5.09 -12.08
C PHE A 138 19.64 -6.31 -12.79
N PHE A 139 20.90 -6.62 -12.48
CA PHE A 139 21.67 -7.74 -13.06
C PHE A 139 21.77 -7.74 -14.60
N GLY A 140 21.65 -6.58 -15.25
CA GLY A 140 21.66 -6.49 -16.72
C GLY A 140 20.48 -7.17 -17.40
N LEU A 141 19.40 -7.44 -16.66
CA LEU A 141 18.23 -8.16 -17.14
C LEU A 141 17.34 -7.30 -18.02
N THR A 142 16.67 -7.96 -18.96
CA THR A 142 15.66 -7.32 -19.79
C THR A 142 14.30 -7.31 -19.09
N LEU A 143 13.40 -6.43 -19.54
CA LEU A 143 12.00 -6.39 -19.07
C LEU A 143 11.32 -7.77 -19.17
N GLN A 144 11.56 -8.49 -20.25
CA GLN A 144 10.95 -9.80 -20.51
C GLN A 144 11.45 -10.86 -19.53
N SER A 145 12.73 -10.81 -19.15
CA SER A 145 13.31 -11.72 -18.15
C SER A 145 12.63 -11.58 -16.78
N LEU A 146 12.07 -10.40 -16.48
CA LEU A 146 11.43 -10.11 -15.21
C LEU A 146 9.92 -10.39 -15.18
N ASP A 147 9.32 -10.85 -16.28
CA ASP A 147 7.86 -11.01 -16.38
C ASP A 147 7.31 -12.05 -15.39
N SER A 148 8.01 -13.17 -15.21
CA SER A 148 7.63 -14.20 -14.23
C SER A 148 7.64 -13.65 -12.81
N PHE A 149 8.71 -12.92 -12.44
CA PHE A 149 8.82 -12.25 -11.15
C PHE A 149 7.73 -11.20 -10.96
N LYS A 150 7.46 -10.39 -11.99
CA LYS A 150 6.42 -9.36 -11.99
C LYS A 150 5.04 -9.93 -11.67
N GLU A 151 4.64 -11.02 -12.33
CA GLU A 151 3.34 -11.65 -12.07
C GLU A 151 3.30 -12.34 -10.70
N ALA A 152 4.39 -12.96 -10.26
CA ALA A 152 4.49 -13.53 -8.91
C ALA A 152 4.36 -12.45 -7.82
N ALA A 153 5.08 -11.33 -7.95
CA ALA A 153 5.03 -10.20 -7.03
C ALA A 153 3.65 -9.55 -6.99
N LYS A 154 3.02 -9.37 -8.16
CA LYS A 154 1.64 -8.89 -8.27
C LYS A 154 0.65 -9.81 -7.54
N GLY A 155 0.77 -11.13 -7.73
CA GLY A 155 -0.07 -12.12 -7.05
C GLY A 155 0.12 -12.10 -5.53
N ALA A 156 1.38 -12.10 -5.07
CA ALA A 156 1.74 -12.05 -3.66
C ALA A 156 1.25 -10.77 -2.97
N MET A 157 1.43 -9.61 -3.62
CA MET A 157 0.95 -8.32 -3.12
C MET A 157 -0.58 -8.28 -3.02
N MET A 158 -1.30 -8.74 -4.06
CA MET A 158 -2.76 -8.82 -4.00
C MET A 158 -3.23 -9.74 -2.88
N LYS A 159 -2.58 -10.89 -2.68
CA LYS A 159 -2.92 -11.82 -1.60
C LYS A 159 -2.74 -11.17 -0.23
N MET A 160 -1.54 -10.64 0.05
CA MET A 160 -1.21 -9.99 1.31
C MET A 160 -2.19 -8.85 1.63
N VAL A 161 -2.41 -7.95 0.68
CA VAL A 161 -3.24 -6.76 0.90
C VAL A 161 -4.72 -7.14 1.07
N ASN A 162 -5.22 -8.12 0.32
CA ASN A 162 -6.59 -8.60 0.49
C ASN A 162 -6.80 -9.34 1.81
N GLU A 163 -5.81 -10.06 2.33
CA GLU A 163 -5.88 -10.67 3.65
C GLU A 163 -6.04 -9.60 4.74
N ILE A 164 -5.28 -8.48 4.65
CA ILE A 164 -5.41 -7.33 5.54
C ILE A 164 -6.79 -6.68 5.44
N PHE A 165 -7.27 -6.38 4.22
CA PHE A 165 -8.57 -5.71 4.04
C PHE A 165 -9.77 -6.59 4.35
N ARG A 166 -9.62 -7.92 4.35
CA ARG A 166 -10.69 -8.87 4.70
C ARG A 166 -11.08 -8.77 6.17
N GLU A 167 -10.14 -8.51 7.06
CA GLU A 167 -10.42 -8.32 8.50
C GLU A 167 -11.17 -7.01 8.78
N GLY A 168 -11.08 -6.06 7.84
CA GLY A 168 -11.65 -4.73 7.92
C GLY A 168 -10.80 -3.81 8.79
N ILE A 169 -10.59 -2.59 8.32
CA ILE A 169 -9.90 -1.53 9.07
C ILE A 169 -10.91 -0.87 9.99
N SER A 170 -10.71 -0.99 11.30
CA SER A 170 -11.55 -0.33 12.28
C SER A 170 -11.34 1.19 12.23
N LEU A 171 -12.44 1.92 12.11
CA LEU A 171 -12.50 3.35 12.31
C LEU A 171 -12.56 3.61 13.82
N ASN A 172 -11.48 3.28 14.53
CA ASN A 172 -11.44 3.41 15.97
C ASN A 172 -11.54 4.88 16.36
N GLU A 173 -12.68 5.23 16.96
CA GLU A 173 -12.85 6.49 17.65
C GLU A 173 -12.11 6.37 18.98
N SER A 174 -11.03 7.13 19.18
CA SER A 174 -10.37 7.16 20.48
C SER A 174 -11.40 7.56 21.56
N ALA A 175 -11.27 7.04 22.79
CA ALA A 175 -12.16 7.41 23.88
C ALA A 175 -12.15 8.94 24.16
N THR A 176 -11.10 9.63 23.72
CA THR A 176 -10.91 11.09 23.77
C THR A 176 -11.45 11.84 22.55
N SER A 177 -11.80 11.13 21.48
CA SER A 177 -12.39 11.70 20.27
C SER A 177 -13.76 12.30 20.57
N ARG A 178 -14.01 13.49 20.01
CA ARG A 178 -15.33 14.14 20.02
C ARG A 178 -16.21 13.64 18.86
N LEU A 179 -15.67 12.78 18.02
CA LEU A 179 -16.32 12.20 16.86
C LEU A 179 -16.89 10.84 17.24
N SER A 180 -18.17 10.65 16.94
CA SER A 180 -18.88 9.38 17.11
C SER A 180 -19.63 8.94 15.85
N ASN A 181 -19.85 7.64 15.70
CA ASN A 181 -20.54 7.05 14.56
C ASN A 181 -19.94 7.47 13.21
N THR A 182 -18.61 7.43 13.12
CA THR A 182 -17.89 7.78 11.91
C THR A 182 -18.08 6.69 10.85
N SER A 183 -18.54 7.11 9.67
CA SER A 183 -18.65 6.27 8.48
C SER A 183 -17.94 6.90 7.31
N ILE A 184 -17.33 6.07 6.48
CA ILE A 184 -16.65 6.48 5.25
C ILE A 184 -17.30 5.74 4.10
N SER A 185 -17.72 6.47 3.07
CA SER A 185 -18.23 5.92 1.81
C SER A 185 -17.58 6.59 0.62
N LEU A 186 -17.54 5.89 -0.51
CA LEU A 186 -17.15 6.48 -1.77
C LEU A 186 -18.38 7.10 -2.44
N VAL A 187 -18.19 8.25 -3.07
CA VAL A 187 -19.18 8.93 -3.91
C VAL A 187 -18.51 9.36 -5.21
N ASP A 188 -19.29 9.74 -6.22
CA ASP A 188 -18.70 10.25 -7.46
C ASP A 188 -17.72 11.39 -7.18
N ARG A 189 -16.47 11.21 -7.61
CA ARG A 189 -15.36 12.16 -7.46
C ARG A 189 -15.06 12.57 -6.01
N GLY A 190 -15.29 11.69 -5.02
CA GLY A 190 -14.89 12.00 -3.66
C GLY A 190 -15.09 10.89 -2.63
N ILE A 191 -14.52 11.10 -1.46
CA ILE A 191 -14.75 10.28 -0.28
C ILE A 191 -15.66 11.08 0.65
N LEU A 192 -16.79 10.49 1.04
CA LEU A 192 -17.71 11.07 1.99
C LEU A 192 -17.39 10.52 3.39
N LEU A 193 -16.92 11.40 4.26
CA LEU A 193 -16.76 11.13 5.69
C LEU A 193 -17.96 11.72 6.43
N GLN A 194 -18.72 10.88 7.11
CA GLN A 194 -19.86 11.29 7.92
C GLN A 194 -19.57 10.95 9.38
N THR A 195 -19.86 11.88 10.28
CA THR A 195 -19.58 11.68 11.70
C THR A 195 -20.50 12.56 12.56
N LYS A 196 -20.71 12.17 13.81
CA LYS A 196 -21.40 13.00 14.80
C LYS A 196 -20.36 13.67 15.68
N PHE A 197 -20.49 14.97 15.88
CA PHE A 197 -19.63 15.72 16.79
C PHE A 197 -20.37 15.94 18.11
N ASN A 198 -19.78 15.51 19.22
CA ASN A 198 -20.32 15.75 20.55
C ASN A 198 -19.83 17.09 21.10
N ILE A 199 -20.73 18.07 21.13
CA ILE A 199 -20.47 19.44 21.60
C ILE A 199 -20.42 19.50 23.15
N GLU A 200 -21.13 18.65 23.88
CA GLU A 200 -21.25 18.76 25.35
C GLU A 200 -19.90 18.56 26.07
N ARG A 201 -19.05 17.64 25.59
CA ARG A 201 -17.67 17.51 26.11
C ARG A 201 -16.81 18.75 25.90
N SER A 202 -17.14 19.61 24.93
CA SER A 202 -16.31 20.78 24.59
C SER A 202 -16.57 21.99 25.49
N PHE A 203 -17.78 22.14 26.02
CA PHE A 203 -18.15 23.27 26.88
C PHE A 203 -17.93 22.99 28.38
N TYR A 204 -18.30 21.81 28.88
CA TYR A 204 -18.28 21.55 30.32
C TYR A 204 -16.90 21.18 30.90
N GLN A 205 -15.91 20.81 30.07
CA GLN A 205 -14.53 20.56 30.54
C GLN A 205 -13.66 21.82 30.61
N GLN A 206 -14.17 22.98 30.15
CA GLN A 206 -13.44 24.26 30.15
C GLN A 206 -13.94 25.25 31.21
N MET A 207 -15.02 24.94 31.92
CA MET A 207 -15.44 25.75 33.07
C MET A 207 -14.68 25.27 34.32
N PRO A 208 -13.84 26.10 34.96
CA PRO A 208 -13.38 25.78 36.30
C PRO A 208 -14.61 25.66 37.18
N ILE A 209 -14.77 24.49 37.81
CA ILE A 209 -15.74 24.29 38.87
C ILE A 209 -15.42 25.34 39.93
N SER A 210 -16.25 26.36 40.01
CA SER A 210 -16.21 27.38 41.04
C SER A 210 -17.52 27.29 41.78
N VAL A 211 -17.62 26.32 42.69
CA VAL A 211 -18.26 26.39 44.02
C VAL A 211 -17.62 25.32 44.90
#